data_AF-A0AAE1KND8-F1
#
_entry.id   AF-A0AAE1KND8-F1
#
_cell.length_a   1.000
_cell.length_b   1.000
_cell.length_c   1.000
_cell.angle_alpha   90.00
_cell.angle_beta   90.00
_cell.angle_gamma   90.00
#
_symmetry.space_group_name_H-M   'P 1'
#
loop_
_entity.id
_entity.type
_entity.pdbx_description
1 polymer ?
#
loop_
_entity_poly.entity_id
_entity_poly.type
_entity_poly.pdbx_seq_one_letter_code
_entity_poly.pdbx_strand_id
1 'polypeptide(L)'
;MKEGEAVVLLNPRYFFTDNLHTYRTMSVPAEQPDDELTIPRAAMNKMIKELLPNVRVANEARELILNCCTEFIHLLSSEANEICNQQQKKTINAEHILMCE
;
A
#
# COMPACT_ATOMS: atom_id res chain seq x y z
N MET A 1 -24.76 14.22 -3.68
CA MET A 1 -23.92 13.35 -2.82
C MET A 1 -24.46 11.94 -3.02
N LYS A 2 -23.79 11.01 -3.72
CA LYS A 2 -22.46 10.41 -3.53
C LYS A 2 -22.58 9.16 -2.64
N GLU A 3 -22.71 7.97 -3.23
CA GLU A 3 -22.65 6.69 -2.49
C GLU A 3 -22.00 5.54 -3.30
N GLY A 4 -21.09 5.89 -4.21
CA GLY A 4 -20.26 4.91 -4.93
C GLY A 4 -18.77 5.11 -4.73
N GLU A 5 -18.35 5.96 -3.78
CA GLU A 5 -16.96 6.32 -3.47
C GLU A 5 -16.16 5.16 -2.81
N ALA A 6 -16.56 3.91 -3.05
CA ALA A 6 -15.71 2.74 -2.89
C ALA A 6 -15.03 2.37 -4.22
N VAL A 7 -14.71 3.38 -5.04
CA VAL A 7 -13.54 3.27 -5.91
C VAL A 7 -12.36 3.46 -4.96
N VAL A 8 -12.00 2.38 -4.26
CA VAL A 8 -10.61 2.25 -3.80
C VAL A 8 -9.81 2.53 -5.05
N LEU A 9 -8.98 3.56 -5.00
CA LEU A 9 -8.10 4.00 -6.07
C LEU A 9 -7.06 2.91 -6.34
N LEU A 10 -7.53 1.74 -6.80
CA LEU A 10 -6.76 0.75 -7.49
C LEU A 10 -6.54 1.36 -8.86
N ASN A 11 -5.51 2.19 -8.95
CA ASN A 11 -5.02 2.68 -10.22
C ASN A 11 -4.82 1.44 -11.12
N PRO A 12 -5.48 1.37 -12.29
CA PRO A 12 -5.38 0.23 -13.20
C PRO A 12 -3.95 -0.08 -13.65
N ARG A 13 -3.00 0.86 -13.47
CA ARG A 13 -1.58 0.61 -13.74
C ARG A 13 -0.91 -0.40 -12.82
N TYR A 14 -1.48 -0.70 -11.65
CA TYR A 14 -0.94 -1.73 -10.74
C TYR A 14 -1.64 -3.08 -10.89
N PHE A 15 -2.61 -3.19 -11.80
CA PHE A 15 -3.21 -4.45 -12.20
C PHE A 15 -2.31 -5.17 -13.22
N PHE A 16 -1.05 -5.45 -12.88
CA PHE A 16 -0.21 -6.25 -13.78
C PHE A 16 0.90 -7.05 -13.05
N THR A 17 0.69 -8.38 -13.13
CA THR A 17 1.66 -9.48 -13.18
C THR A 17 2.41 -9.89 -11.91
N ASP A 18 2.02 -11.06 -11.40
CA ASP A 18 2.91 -12.18 -11.11
C ASP A 18 4.31 -12.00 -11.71
N ASN A 19 5.29 -11.65 -10.86
CA ASN A 19 6.64 -12.19 -10.93
C ASN A 19 7.45 -11.76 -9.71
N LEU A 20 7.79 -12.75 -8.88
CA LEU A 20 8.80 -12.72 -7.80
C LEU A 20 10.21 -12.25 -8.27
N HIS A 21 10.38 -11.94 -9.56
CA HIS A 21 11.66 -11.57 -10.17
C HIS A 21 12.07 -10.09 -9.97
N THR A 22 11.13 -9.19 -9.70
CA THR A 22 11.44 -7.74 -9.61
C THR A 22 11.97 -7.32 -8.22
N TYR A 23 11.63 -8.05 -7.15
CA TYR A 23 12.14 -7.78 -5.80
C TYR A 23 13.67 -7.90 -5.68
N ARG A 24 14.36 -8.49 -6.67
CA ARG A 24 15.81 -8.72 -6.64
C ARG A 24 16.67 -7.65 -7.34
N THR A 25 16.08 -6.75 -8.11
CA THR A 25 16.87 -5.78 -8.90
C THR A 25 16.56 -4.36 -8.47
N MET A 26 17.49 -3.76 -7.74
CA MET A 26 17.62 -2.31 -7.62
C MET A 26 17.74 -1.69 -9.02
N SER A 27 16.61 -1.31 -9.60
CA SER A 27 16.52 -0.34 -10.68
C SER A 27 15.06 0.09 -10.77
N VAL A 28 14.72 1.13 -10.01
CA VAL A 28 13.42 1.81 -10.07
C VAL A 28 13.22 2.29 -11.51
N PRO A 29 12.18 1.83 -12.25
CA PRO A 29 11.86 2.42 -13.53
C PRO A 29 11.35 3.83 -13.27
N ALA A 30 11.95 4.83 -13.93
CA ALA A 30 11.51 6.21 -13.85
C ALA A 30 10.21 6.39 -14.65
N GLU A 31 9.05 6.50 -14.00
CA GLU A 31 7.82 6.98 -14.65
C GLU A 31 6.95 7.88 -13.74
N GLN A 32 6.86 9.15 -14.17
CA GLN A 32 5.81 10.17 -13.99
C GLN A 32 5.48 10.66 -12.55
N PRO A 33 5.47 12.00 -12.31
CA PRO A 33 5.09 12.59 -11.03
C PRO A 33 3.55 12.62 -10.91
N ASP A 34 2.94 11.44 -10.76
CA ASP A 34 1.58 11.35 -10.25
C ASP A 34 1.73 11.49 -8.74
N ASP A 35 1.13 12.52 -8.12
CA ASP A 35 1.18 12.80 -6.69
C ASP A 35 1.12 11.50 -5.87
N GLU A 36 2.28 11.00 -5.44
CA GLU A 36 2.41 9.69 -4.81
C GLU A 36 1.55 9.72 -3.55
N LEU A 37 0.42 9.00 -3.58
CA LEU A 37 -0.56 8.94 -2.49
C LEU A 37 0.07 8.24 -1.29
N THR A 38 0.92 8.98 -0.59
CA THR A 38 1.70 8.51 0.56
C THR A 38 1.04 8.96 1.84
N ILE A 39 1.28 8.21 2.91
CA ILE A 39 0.91 8.64 4.26
C ILE A 39 1.62 9.98 4.52
N PRO A 40 0.90 11.01 5.01
CA PRO A 40 1.53 12.28 5.33
C PRO A 40 2.70 12.10 6.30
N ARG A 41 3.86 12.65 5.96
CA ARG A 41 5.09 12.57 6.75
C ARG A 41 4.87 12.98 8.22
N ALA A 42 4.00 13.96 8.45
CA ALA A 42 3.63 14.41 9.79
C ALA A 42 2.89 13.32 10.60
N ALA A 43 1.99 12.57 9.97
CA ALA A 43 1.27 11.48 10.60
C ALA A 43 2.22 10.33 10.95
N MET A 44 3.13 9.98 10.03
CA MET A 44 4.17 8.97 10.28
C MET A 44 5.09 9.37 11.44
N ASN A 45 5.53 10.63 11.46
CA ASN A 45 6.37 11.15 12.53
C ASN A 45 5.67 11.16 13.90
N LYS A 46 4.37 11.46 13.92
CA LYS A 46 3.56 11.39 15.14
C LYS A 46 3.45 9.96 15.64
N MET A 47 3.09 9.01 14.77
CA MET A 47 2.97 7.59 15.12
C MET A 47 4.28 7.01 15.66
N ILE A 48 5.41 7.29 15.01
CA ILE A 48 6.73 6.82 15.48
C ILE A 48 7.06 7.38 16.87
N LYS A 49 6.75 8.66 17.15
CA LYS A 49 7.00 9.26 18.47
C LYS A 49 6.09 8.70 19.56
N GLU A 50 4.85 8.35 19.22
CA GLU A 50 3.91 7.72 20.15
C GLU A 50 4.38 6.31 20.54
N LEU A 51 4.89 5.54 19.58
CA LEU A 51 5.43 4.19 19.81
C LEU A 51 6.82 4.22 20.48
N LEU A 52 7.67 5.18 20.12
CA LEU A 52 9.07 5.29 20.54
C LEU A 52 9.39 6.71 21.07
N PRO A 53 8.89 7.09 22.25
CA PRO A 53 8.94 8.48 22.73
C PRO A 53 10.34 9.00 23.03
N ASN A 54 11.25 8.12 23.47
CA ASN A 54 12.60 8.48 23.92
C ASN A 54 13.70 8.11 22.91
N VAL A 55 13.32 7.70 21.69
CA VAL A 55 14.27 7.19 20.68
C VAL A 55 14.34 8.16 19.51
N ARG A 56 15.56 8.52 19.10
CA ARG A 56 15.77 9.29 17.87
C ARG A 56 15.83 8.33 16.68
N VAL A 57 14.84 8.44 15.78
CA VAL A 57 14.81 7.69 14.52
C VAL A 57 15.35 8.56 13.39
N ALA A 58 16.31 8.02 12.62
CA ALA A 58 16.93 8.67 11.47
C ALA A 58 15.91 8.95 10.36
N ASN A 59 16.18 9.97 9.52
CA ASN A 59 15.27 10.34 8.43
C ASN A 59 15.14 9.20 7.40
N GLU A 60 16.25 8.58 7.00
CA GLU A 60 16.23 7.42 6.07
C GLU A 60 15.34 6.28 6.56
N ALA A 61 15.33 6.01 7.87
CA ALA A 61 14.45 4.98 8.43
C ALA A 61 12.97 5.38 8.37
N ARG A 62 12.65 6.68 8.47
CA ARG A 62 11.28 7.19 8.32
C ARG A 62 10.81 7.10 6.88
N GLU A 63 11.69 7.41 5.91
CA GLU A 63 11.41 7.21 4.48
C GLU A 63 11.18 5.75 4.17
N LEU A 64 12.01 4.86 4.71
CA LEU A 64 11.84 3.43 4.52
C LEU A 64 10.48 2.95 5.05
N ILE A 65 10.06 3.41 6.24
CA ILE A 65 8.75 3.06 6.79
C ILE A 65 7.61 3.59 5.91
N LEU A 66 7.72 4.81 5.38
CA LEU A 66 6.71 5.36 4.45
C LEU A 66 6.56 4.47 3.21
N ASN A 67 7.68 4.10 2.59
CA ASN A 67 7.68 3.22 1.42
C ASN A 67 7.12 1.83 1.77
N CYS A 68 7.49 1.28 2.93
CA CYS A 68 6.93 0.02 3.42
C CYS A 68 5.42 0.08 3.63
N CYS A 69 4.88 1.21 4.12
CA CYS A 69 3.43 1.36 4.28
C CYS A 69 2.71 1.43 2.93
N THR A 70 3.29 2.09 1.93
CA THR A 70 2.75 2.11 0.56
C THR A 70 2.73 0.69 -0.02
N GLU A 71 3.85 -0.02 0.06
CA GLU A 71 3.95 -1.42 -0.40
C GLU A 71 2.99 -2.35 0.36
N PHE A 72 2.81 -2.15 1.67
CA PHE A 72 1.87 -2.92 2.47
C PHE A 72 0.43 -2.77 1.98
N ILE A 73 0.00 -1.55 1.63
CA ILE A 73 -1.34 -1.31 1.07
C ILE A 73 -1.48 -2.02 -0.27
N HIS A 74 -0.44 -1.98 -1.11
CA HIS A 74 -0.45 -2.66 -2.41
C HIS A 74 -0.53 -4.18 -2.28
N LEU A 75 0.29 -4.77 -1.40
CA LEU A 75 0.29 -6.20 -1.14
C LEU A 75 -1.08 -6.67 -0.64
N LEU A 76 -1.59 -6.05 0.42
CA LEU A 76 -2.87 -6.41 1.02
C LEU A 76 -4.04 -6.25 0.04
N SER A 77 -4.00 -5.19 -0.78
CA SER A 77 -5.03 -4.97 -1.82
C SER A 77 -4.98 -6.04 -2.91
N SER A 78 -3.79 -6.52 -3.28
CA SER A 78 -3.61 -7.60 -4.26
C SER A 78 -4.20 -8.91 -3.75
N GLU A 79 -3.85 -9.32 -2.54
CA GLU A 79 -4.35 -10.55 -1.92
C GLU A 79 -5.87 -10.52 -1.72
N ALA A 80 -6.41 -9.41 -1.21
CA ALA A 80 -7.85 -9.26 -1.02
C ALA A 80 -8.62 -9.26 -2.35
N ASN A 81 -8.01 -8.72 -3.41
CA ASN A 81 -8.57 -8.78 -4.75
C ASN A 81 -8.57 -10.21 -5.31
N GLU A 82 -7.51 -10.98 -5.10
CA GLU A 82 -7.47 -12.40 -5.49
C GLU A 82 -8.58 -13.20 -4.80
N ILE A 83 -8.73 -13.05 -3.48
CA ILE A 83 -9.78 -13.72 -2.70
C ILE A 83 -11.18 -13.30 -3.18
N CYS A 84 -11.38 -12.00 -3.43
CA CYS A 84 -12.64 -11.47 -3.97
C CYS A 84 -13.00 -12.12 -5.32
N ASN A 85 -12.01 -12.22 -6.21
CA ASN A 85 -12.19 -12.79 -7.55
C ASN A 85 -12.43 -14.31 -7.49
N GLN A 86 -11.75 -15.03 -6.60
CA GLN A 86 -11.99 -16.46 -6.35
C GLN A 86 -13.42 -16.70 -5.85
N GLN A 87 -13.98 -15.78 -5.07
CA GLN A 87 -15.39 -15.80 -4.63
C GLN A 87 -16.38 -15.26 -5.68
N GLN A 88 -15.93 -14.97 -6.90
CA GLN A 88 -16.74 -14.42 -8.01
C GLN A 88 -17.47 -13.11 -7.65
N LYS A 89 -16.91 -12.32 -6.74
CA LYS A 89 -17.43 -11.00 -6.36
C LYS A 89 -16.69 -9.89 -7.13
N LYS A 90 -17.36 -8.75 -7.30
CA LYS A 90 -16.83 -7.56 -7.98
C LYS A 90 -16.49 -6.40 -7.04
N THR A 91 -16.68 -6.61 -5.73
CA THR A 91 -16.46 -5.60 -4.70
C THR A 91 -15.70 -6.25 -3.55
N ILE A 92 -14.57 -5.66 -3.18
CA ILE A 92 -13.78 -6.13 -2.04
C ILE A 92 -14.51 -5.74 -0.75
N ASN A 93 -14.86 -6.75 0.03
CA ASN A 93 -15.46 -6.59 1.36
C ASN A 93 -14.41 -6.82 2.45
N ALA A 94 -14.72 -6.41 3.69
CA ALA A 94 -13.85 -6.63 4.84
C ALA A 94 -13.49 -8.10 5.05
N GLU A 95 -14.39 -9.03 4.72
CA GLU A 95 -14.15 -10.47 4.80
C GLU A 95 -13.00 -10.96 3.91
N HIS A 96 -12.77 -10.33 2.76
CA HIS A 96 -11.64 -10.70 1.89
C HIS A 96 -10.30 -10.24 2.49
N ILE A 97 -10.28 -9.08 3.15
CA ILE A 97 -9.09 -8.55 3.84
C ILE A 97 -8.73 -9.43 5.05
N LEU A 98 -9.73 -9.91 5.78
CA LEU A 98 -9.52 -10.78 6.94
C LEU A 98 -9.03 -12.19 6.57
N MET A 99 -9.04 -12.54 5.28
CA MET A 99 -8.58 -13.83 4.75
C MET A 99 -7.19 -13.74 4.09
N CYS A 100 -6.60 -12.54 3.98
CA CYS A 100 -5.22 -12.34 3.56
C CYS A 100 -4.24 -13.03 4.55
N GLU A 101 -3.13 -13.57 4.04
CA GLU A 101 -2.14 -14.37 4.82
C GLU A 101 -0.80 -13.65 5.03
#